data_AF-Q6H075-F1
#
_entry.id   AF-Q6H075-F1
#
_cell.length_a   1.000
_cell.length_b   1.000
_cell.length_c   1.000
_cell.angle_alpha   90.00
_cell.angle_beta   90.00
_cell.angle_gamma   90.00
#
_symmetry.space_group_name_H-M   'P 1'
#
loop_
_entity.id
_entity.type
_entity.pdbx_description
1 polymer ?
#
loop_
_entity_poly.entity_id
_entity_poly.type
_entity_poly.pdbx_seq_one_letter_code
_entity_poly.pdbx_strand_id
1 'polypeptide(L)'
;QNGYQMAVKLYQTIDKADTAMATAALANKVGEKIGFLSFLSNITPKADVTQTIDLVLKIAIEIIAFSKINGIPSPNPQEFAKSLADNYQDASLMRMIALVCIDGMLPLGPDFLSKIHSIITGSDANVVAQNPVFLAVNTALPGNNPSEKFGFITQAFNSVQGWMNGLVAKTGLTPQSITSHLGNFIQIADDNLDFVAAFLDQTTNYFEHTGIQSVARAIILRSHSLVKAETPPPALQPSTAPASAAQPGKSQYAVSKNVEVWDEDDEDWYQATIEKVENDQFFVNYIGYGSSYNEWVGEDEIRIREHGSSDSNGFAVNQKIKVWDEDNEDWYSASIQKIQGQQYYVHYLDYDSSYDEWVDLEEIR
;
A
#
# COMPACT_ATOMS: atom_id res chain seq x y z
N GLN A 1 -2.65 15.18 18.41
CA GLN A 1 -3.17 15.53 17.06
C GLN A 1 -2.39 14.69 16.06
N ASN A 2 -3.07 13.79 15.33
CA ASN A 2 -2.41 12.93 14.33
C ASN A 2 -1.79 13.81 13.23
N GLY A 3 -0.58 13.46 12.80
CA GLY A 3 0.23 14.32 11.93
C GLY A 3 -0.12 14.24 10.44
N TYR A 4 -1.36 13.87 10.08
CA TYR A 4 -1.75 13.58 8.70
C TYR A 4 -1.58 14.76 7.74
N GLN A 5 -1.98 15.96 8.14
CA GLN A 5 -1.77 17.17 7.32
C GLN A 5 -0.29 17.45 7.11
N MET A 6 0.55 17.16 8.11
CA MET A 6 1.99 17.27 8.00
C MET A 6 2.53 16.22 7.02
N ALA A 7 2.08 14.96 7.12
CA ALA A 7 2.48 13.90 6.20
C ALA A 7 2.15 14.26 4.73
N VAL A 8 0.92 14.71 4.45
CA VAL A 8 0.53 15.20 3.12
C VAL A 8 1.44 16.34 2.67
N LYS A 9 1.68 17.33 3.53
CA LYS A 9 2.57 18.45 3.20
C LYS A 9 3.99 17.98 2.87
N LEU A 10 4.51 16.98 3.59
CA LEU A 10 5.85 16.44 3.34
C LEU A 10 5.93 15.74 1.98
N TYR A 11 4.95 14.88 1.66
CA TYR A 11 4.86 14.22 0.36
C TYR A 11 4.77 15.23 -0.80
N GLN A 12 4.00 16.29 -0.63
CA GLN A 12 3.92 17.36 -1.62
C GLN A 12 5.18 18.21 -1.71
N THR A 13 5.88 18.43 -0.59
CA THR A 13 7.04 19.33 -0.55
C THR A 13 8.26 18.67 -1.18
N ILE A 14 8.49 17.38 -0.90
CA ILE A 14 9.65 16.67 -1.44
C ILE A 14 9.55 16.60 -2.98
N ASP A 15 8.41 16.15 -3.51
CA ASP A 15 8.15 15.96 -4.93
C ASP A 15 8.16 17.29 -5.73
N LYS A 16 7.60 18.37 -5.16
CA LYS A 16 7.59 19.70 -5.81
C LYS A 16 8.95 20.38 -5.80
N ALA A 17 9.77 20.13 -4.77
CA ALA A 17 11.12 20.67 -4.72
C ALA A 17 11.97 20.09 -5.87
N ASP A 18 11.76 18.82 -6.20
CA ASP A 18 12.40 18.13 -7.33
C ASP A 18 11.95 18.73 -8.68
N THR A 19 10.64 18.85 -8.88
CA THR A 19 10.05 19.42 -10.13
C THR A 19 10.45 20.89 -10.37
N ALA A 20 10.53 21.69 -9.31
CA ALA A 20 10.92 23.09 -9.41
C ALA A 20 12.39 23.27 -9.86
N MET A 21 13.29 22.36 -9.44
CA MET A 21 14.67 22.35 -9.95
C MET A 21 14.73 22.06 -11.44
N ALA A 22 14.00 21.04 -11.90
CA ALA A 22 13.94 20.69 -13.31
C ALA A 22 13.42 21.87 -14.16
N THR A 23 12.37 22.54 -13.69
CA THR A 23 11.76 23.69 -14.39
C THR A 23 12.68 24.91 -14.41
N ALA A 24 13.39 25.21 -13.32
CA ALA A 24 14.35 26.32 -13.26
C ALA A 24 15.55 26.10 -14.20
N ALA A 25 16.02 24.86 -14.32
CA ALA A 25 17.06 24.48 -15.28
C ALA A 25 16.61 24.68 -16.74
N LEU A 26 15.32 24.41 -17.04
CA LEU A 26 14.72 24.62 -18.36
C LEU A 26 14.47 26.12 -18.66
N ALA A 27 14.03 26.90 -17.67
CA ALA A 27 13.71 28.32 -17.83
C ALA A 27 14.95 29.16 -18.22
N ASN A 28 16.13 28.81 -17.70
CA ASN A 28 17.40 29.45 -18.07
C ASN A 28 17.85 29.17 -19.52
N LYS A 29 17.17 28.29 -20.27
CA LYS A 29 17.54 27.86 -21.62
C LYS A 29 16.62 28.33 -22.75
N VAL A 30 15.61 29.17 -22.49
CA VAL A 30 14.60 29.63 -23.48
C VAL A 30 15.15 30.56 -24.58
N GLY A 31 16.48 30.72 -24.69
CA GLY A 31 17.16 31.50 -25.75
C GLY A 31 17.87 30.68 -26.84
N GLU A 32 18.03 29.36 -26.69
CA GLU A 32 18.81 28.54 -27.64
C GLU A 32 17.89 27.62 -28.46
N LYS A 33 18.04 27.64 -29.79
CA LYS A 33 17.20 26.88 -30.73
C LYS A 33 17.34 25.37 -30.49
N ILE A 34 16.23 24.77 -30.05
CA ILE A 34 15.84 23.36 -30.03
C ILE A 34 16.99 22.34 -30.16
N GLY A 35 17.46 21.92 -28.99
CA GLY A 35 17.95 20.59 -28.69
C GLY A 35 17.48 20.26 -27.28
N PHE A 36 16.18 19.94 -27.13
CA PHE A 36 15.43 19.80 -25.88
C PHE A 36 16.04 18.80 -24.86
N LEU A 37 17.11 18.09 -25.26
CA LEU A 37 17.76 17.01 -24.52
C LEU A 37 19.28 17.25 -24.28
N SER A 38 19.82 18.42 -24.64
CA SER A 38 21.25 18.75 -24.39
C SER A 38 21.54 19.32 -23.01
N PHE A 39 20.52 19.53 -22.17
CA PHE A 39 20.68 20.14 -20.84
C PHE A 39 21.10 19.16 -19.74
N LEU A 40 21.04 17.85 -20.00
CA LEU A 40 21.54 16.83 -19.07
C LEU A 40 23.08 16.78 -18.99
N SER A 41 23.80 17.35 -19.96
CA SER A 41 25.25 17.18 -20.05
C SER A 41 26.08 18.23 -19.31
N ASN A 42 25.49 19.33 -18.83
CA ASN A 42 26.27 20.34 -18.12
C ASN A 42 25.43 21.19 -17.16
N ILE A 43 25.90 21.19 -15.91
CA ILE A 43 25.51 22.00 -14.73
C ILE A 43 24.52 21.28 -13.79
N THR A 44 25.05 20.28 -13.09
CA THR A 44 24.57 19.79 -11.78
C THR A 44 25.80 19.21 -11.06
N PRO A 45 25.98 19.29 -9.72
CA PRO A 45 26.87 18.34 -9.05
C PRO A 45 26.56 16.94 -9.59
N LYS A 46 27.60 16.17 -9.95
CA LYS A 46 27.55 14.93 -10.77
C LYS A 46 26.21 14.22 -10.56
N ALA A 47 25.45 13.92 -11.62
CA ALA A 47 24.08 13.39 -11.56
C ALA A 47 23.84 12.41 -10.39
N ASP A 48 24.77 11.49 -10.15
CA ASP A 48 24.79 10.56 -9.02
C ASP A 48 24.57 11.21 -7.64
N VAL A 49 25.16 12.36 -7.35
CA VAL A 49 25.01 13.11 -6.09
C VAL A 49 23.59 13.65 -5.94
N THR A 50 23.03 14.26 -6.99
CA THR A 50 21.67 14.80 -6.95
C THR A 50 20.66 13.69 -6.76
N GLN A 51 20.79 12.62 -7.54
CA GLN A 51 19.91 11.44 -7.48
C GLN A 51 20.04 10.71 -6.13
N THR A 52 21.26 10.63 -5.59
CA THR A 52 21.48 10.13 -4.23
C THR A 52 20.77 10.98 -3.19
N ILE A 53 20.93 12.31 -3.24
CA ILE A 53 20.32 13.23 -2.26
C ILE A 53 18.79 13.13 -2.32
N ASP A 54 18.23 13.09 -3.52
CA ASP A 54 16.79 12.94 -3.73
C ASP A 54 16.26 11.65 -3.07
N LEU A 55 16.78 10.49 -3.46
CA LEU A 55 16.37 9.20 -2.92
C LEU A 55 16.48 9.14 -1.39
N VAL A 56 17.61 9.58 -0.81
CA VAL A 56 17.79 9.51 0.66
C VAL A 56 16.90 10.48 1.41
N LEU A 57 16.54 11.62 0.80
CA LEU A 57 15.57 12.55 1.36
C LEU A 57 14.15 11.97 1.28
N LYS A 58 13.76 11.33 0.17
CA LYS A 58 12.49 10.61 0.06
C LYS A 58 12.35 9.53 1.13
N ILE A 59 13.40 8.75 1.40
CA ILE A 59 13.41 7.78 2.54
C ILE A 59 13.24 8.49 3.89
N ALA A 60 14.00 9.56 4.14
CA ALA A 60 13.91 10.30 5.39
C ALA A 60 12.52 10.88 5.61
N ILE A 61 11.89 11.42 4.55
CA ILE A 61 10.52 11.91 4.55
C ILE A 61 9.52 10.79 4.80
N GLU A 62 9.69 9.63 4.18
CA GLU A 62 8.82 8.47 4.38
C GLU A 62 8.82 8.04 5.86
N ILE A 63 9.98 7.98 6.52
CA ILE A 63 10.07 7.64 7.94
C ILE A 63 9.36 8.69 8.81
N ILE A 64 9.52 9.98 8.49
CA ILE A 64 8.84 11.06 9.21
C ILE A 64 7.33 10.96 9.01
N ALA A 65 6.87 10.78 7.77
CA ALA A 65 5.46 10.65 7.42
C ALA A 65 4.84 9.42 8.10
N PHE A 66 5.49 8.26 8.02
CA PHE A 66 5.13 7.04 8.74
C PHE A 66 4.95 7.31 10.24
N SER A 67 5.90 8.02 10.86
CA SER A 67 5.82 8.35 12.28
C SER A 67 4.64 9.28 12.59
N LYS A 68 4.37 10.27 11.73
CA LYS A 68 3.24 11.19 11.86
C LYS A 68 1.88 10.52 11.69
N ILE A 69 1.77 9.58 10.75
CA ILE A 69 0.56 8.81 10.46
C ILE A 69 0.24 7.89 11.65
N ASN A 70 1.25 7.18 12.16
CA ASN A 70 1.08 6.20 13.22
C ASN A 70 1.07 6.80 14.64
N GLY A 71 1.33 8.10 14.78
CA GLY A 71 1.36 8.77 16.10
C GLY A 71 2.63 8.48 16.90
N ILE A 72 3.70 8.06 16.23
CA ILE A 72 5.02 7.83 16.83
C ILE A 72 5.62 9.20 17.19
N PRO A 73 6.00 9.45 18.46
CA PRO A 73 6.43 10.77 18.93
C PRO A 73 7.65 11.34 18.22
N SER A 74 8.55 10.47 17.73
CA SER A 74 9.81 10.87 17.08
C SER A 74 10.15 9.89 15.95
N PRO A 75 10.68 10.38 14.82
CA PRO A 75 11.06 9.51 13.70
C PRO A 75 12.00 8.38 14.11
N ASN A 76 11.62 7.15 13.80
CA ASN A 76 12.33 5.94 14.20
C ASN A 76 12.64 5.06 12.97
N PRO A 77 13.87 5.14 12.42
CA PRO A 77 14.26 4.38 11.23
C PRO A 77 14.16 2.85 11.38
N GLN A 78 14.37 2.31 12.58
CA GLN A 78 14.33 0.87 12.83
C GLN A 78 12.88 0.36 12.88
N GLU A 79 11.99 1.09 13.55
CA GLU A 79 10.57 0.78 13.57
C GLU A 79 9.94 0.90 12.19
N PHE A 80 10.35 1.92 11.43
CA PHE A 80 10.00 2.02 10.01
C PHE A 80 10.47 0.81 9.21
N ALA A 81 11.74 0.42 9.32
CA ALA A 81 12.30 -0.70 8.57
C ALA A 81 11.56 -2.02 8.87
N LYS A 82 11.16 -2.23 10.13
CA LYS A 82 10.29 -3.35 10.52
C LYS A 82 8.94 -3.25 9.82
N SER A 83 8.27 -2.09 9.90
CA SER A 83 6.97 -1.91 9.25
C SER A 83 7.05 -2.05 7.73
N LEU A 84 8.14 -1.64 7.10
CA LEU A 84 8.39 -1.78 5.68
C LEU A 84 8.51 -3.25 5.26
N ALA A 85 9.10 -4.09 6.11
CA ALA A 85 9.18 -5.52 5.86
C ALA A 85 7.86 -6.24 6.10
N ASP A 86 7.13 -5.85 7.14
CA ASP A 86 6.02 -6.64 7.67
C ASP A 86 4.64 -6.14 7.21
N ASN A 87 4.46 -4.84 6.97
CA ASN A 87 3.14 -4.21 6.86
C ASN A 87 2.98 -3.27 5.65
N TYR A 88 4.02 -3.05 4.84
CA TYR A 88 3.89 -2.22 3.64
C TYR A 88 3.18 -3.01 2.55
N GLN A 89 2.02 -2.50 2.15
CA GLN A 89 1.16 -3.04 1.10
C GLN A 89 0.59 -1.90 0.24
N ASP A 90 -0.13 -2.26 -0.82
CA ASP A 90 -0.87 -1.35 -1.68
C ASP A 90 -0.01 -0.17 -2.18
N ALA A 91 -0.54 1.04 -2.07
CA ALA A 91 0.12 2.29 -2.43
C ALA A 91 1.46 2.50 -1.69
N SER A 92 1.57 2.08 -0.43
CA SER A 92 2.79 2.25 0.36
C SER A 92 3.91 1.34 -0.16
N LEU A 93 3.60 0.08 -0.48
CA LEU A 93 4.56 -0.86 -1.06
C LEU A 93 4.97 -0.42 -2.47
N MET A 94 3.98 -0.04 -3.30
CA MET A 94 4.21 0.49 -4.64
C MET A 94 5.16 1.69 -4.60
N ARG A 95 4.96 2.66 -3.69
CA ARG A 95 5.85 3.81 -3.50
C ARG A 95 7.30 3.40 -3.27
N MET A 96 7.52 2.44 -2.38
CA MET A 96 8.87 2.04 -2.00
C MET A 96 9.56 1.21 -3.08
N ILE A 97 8.82 0.39 -3.83
CA ILE A 97 9.35 -0.32 -5.00
C ILE A 97 9.68 0.67 -6.11
N ALA A 98 8.78 1.62 -6.41
CA ALA A 98 9.01 2.66 -7.41
C ALA A 98 10.24 3.50 -7.06
N LEU A 99 10.44 3.86 -5.79
CA LEU A 99 11.65 4.55 -5.32
C LEU A 99 12.93 3.75 -5.61
N VAL A 100 12.93 2.44 -5.40
CA VAL A 100 14.09 1.59 -5.72
C VAL A 100 14.33 1.54 -7.23
N CYS A 101 13.28 1.43 -8.04
CA CYS A 101 13.39 1.32 -9.49
C CYS A 101 13.78 2.64 -10.15
N ILE A 102 13.05 3.72 -9.87
CA ILE A 102 13.06 4.98 -10.61
C ILE A 102 14.11 5.94 -10.06
N ASP A 103 14.27 6.03 -8.74
CA ASP A 103 15.18 6.99 -8.10
C ASP A 103 16.53 6.33 -7.73
N GLY A 104 16.54 5.00 -7.61
CA GLY A 104 17.73 4.22 -7.31
C GLY A 104 18.36 3.64 -8.56
N MET A 105 17.80 2.53 -9.03
CA MET A 105 18.46 1.64 -9.99
C MET A 105 18.55 2.19 -11.41
N LEU A 106 17.53 2.88 -11.91
CA LEU A 106 17.59 3.52 -13.23
C LEU A 106 18.69 4.59 -13.31
N PRO A 107 18.74 5.61 -12.42
CA PRO A 107 19.70 6.70 -12.53
C PRO A 107 21.11 6.35 -11.99
N LEU A 108 21.20 5.46 -11.00
CA LEU A 108 22.49 5.15 -10.35
C LEU A 108 23.09 3.82 -10.85
N GLY A 109 22.33 3.01 -11.58
CA GLY A 109 22.76 1.73 -12.12
C GLY A 109 22.67 0.57 -11.12
N PRO A 110 23.20 -0.61 -11.48
CA PRO A 110 23.02 -1.84 -10.70
C PRO A 110 23.67 -1.78 -9.30
N ASP A 111 24.73 -0.98 -9.13
CA ASP A 111 25.44 -0.81 -7.87
C ASP A 111 24.92 0.37 -7.02
N PHE A 112 23.67 0.82 -7.25
CA PHE A 112 23.12 2.05 -6.65
C PHE A 112 23.29 2.12 -5.13
N LEU A 113 23.06 1.01 -4.40
CA LEU A 113 23.22 0.99 -2.93
C LEU A 113 24.65 1.34 -2.50
N SER A 114 25.66 0.78 -3.18
CA SER A 114 27.06 1.06 -2.88
C SER A 114 27.42 2.51 -3.24
N LYS A 115 26.89 3.03 -4.35
CA LYS A 115 27.10 4.42 -4.75
C LYS A 115 26.49 5.39 -3.74
N ILE A 116 25.24 5.16 -3.34
CA ILE A 116 24.55 5.97 -2.32
C ILE A 116 25.37 5.94 -1.03
N HIS A 117 25.77 4.76 -0.56
CA HIS A 117 26.57 4.62 0.66
C HIS A 117 27.89 5.41 0.57
N SER A 118 28.61 5.31 -0.55
CA SER A 118 29.85 6.07 -0.77
C SER A 118 29.62 7.58 -0.77
N ILE A 119 28.53 8.04 -1.38
CA ILE A 119 28.20 9.46 -1.46
C ILE A 119 27.79 9.98 -0.09
N ILE A 120 26.90 9.29 0.65
CA ILE A 120 26.46 9.79 1.95
C ILE A 120 27.57 9.72 3.02
N THR A 121 28.49 8.75 2.95
CA THR A 121 29.60 8.66 3.91
C THR A 121 30.77 9.57 3.55
N GLY A 122 30.99 9.84 2.25
CA GLY A 122 32.09 10.67 1.75
C GLY A 122 31.73 12.14 1.53
N SER A 123 30.46 12.52 1.58
CA SER A 123 30.04 13.91 1.35
C SER A 123 30.27 14.77 2.58
N ASP A 124 30.82 15.97 2.35
CA ASP A 124 30.73 17.05 3.33
C ASP A 124 29.25 17.43 3.51
N ALA A 125 28.78 17.49 4.75
CA ALA A 125 27.42 17.93 5.10
C ALA A 125 27.06 19.29 4.45
N ASN A 126 28.06 20.12 4.12
CA ASN A 126 27.88 21.38 3.40
C ASN A 126 27.34 21.20 1.97
N VAL A 127 27.69 20.13 1.26
CA VAL A 127 27.21 19.86 -0.11
C VAL A 127 25.71 19.56 -0.10
N VAL A 128 25.27 18.79 0.89
CA VAL A 128 23.87 18.41 1.07
C VAL A 128 23.06 19.58 1.62
N ALA A 129 23.63 20.39 2.52
CA ALA A 129 22.97 21.56 3.09
C ALA A 129 22.60 22.64 2.05
N GLN A 130 23.34 22.70 0.94
CA GLN A 130 23.07 23.62 -0.17
C GLN A 130 22.07 23.06 -1.19
N ASN A 131 21.70 21.77 -1.08
CA ASN A 131 20.74 21.16 -1.99
C ASN A 131 19.34 21.79 -1.80
N PRO A 132 18.67 22.26 -2.86
CA PRO A 132 17.35 22.90 -2.74
C PRO A 132 16.26 21.99 -2.15
N VAL A 133 16.29 20.71 -2.46
CA VAL A 133 15.36 19.69 -1.93
C VAL A 133 15.58 19.56 -0.43
N PHE A 134 16.84 19.45 0.00
CA PHE A 134 17.19 19.47 1.42
C PHE A 134 16.68 20.74 2.08
N LEU A 135 16.91 21.92 1.48
CA LEU A 135 16.45 23.20 2.02
C LEU A 135 14.92 23.26 2.14
N ALA A 136 14.16 22.71 1.19
CA ALA A 136 12.70 22.69 1.21
C ALA A 136 12.15 21.88 2.40
N VAL A 137 12.77 20.74 2.71
CA VAL A 137 12.32 19.85 3.79
C VAL A 137 13.10 20.00 5.10
N ASN A 138 14.11 20.88 5.14
CA ASN A 138 15.06 20.93 6.26
C ASN A 138 14.36 21.09 7.61
N THR A 139 13.25 21.83 7.66
CA THR A 139 12.54 22.14 8.91
C THR A 139 11.82 20.93 9.51
N ALA A 140 11.56 19.90 8.70
CA ALA A 140 10.94 18.66 9.12
C ALA A 140 11.97 17.61 9.58
N LEU A 141 13.22 17.73 9.13
CA LEU A 141 14.29 16.79 9.48
C LEU A 141 14.71 16.94 10.95
N PRO A 142 14.82 15.83 11.71
CA PRO A 142 15.39 15.84 13.06
C PRO A 142 16.83 16.39 13.09
N GLY A 143 17.14 17.19 14.11
CA GLY A 143 18.47 17.77 14.32
C GLY A 143 18.47 19.29 14.27
N ASN A 144 19.40 19.90 14.99
CA ASN A 144 19.51 21.34 15.19
C ASN A 144 20.44 22.02 14.18
N ASN A 145 21.24 21.24 13.45
CA ASN A 145 22.19 21.73 12.47
C ASN A 145 22.27 20.76 11.27
N PRO A 146 22.86 21.17 10.13
CA PRO A 146 22.93 20.33 8.94
C PRO A 146 23.61 18.98 9.17
N SER A 147 24.62 18.91 10.05
CA SER A 147 25.32 17.67 10.37
C SER A 147 24.42 16.66 11.07
N GLU A 148 23.66 17.09 12.08
CA GLU A 148 22.69 16.23 12.79
C GLU A 148 21.58 15.74 11.85
N LYS A 149 21.05 16.64 10.99
CA LYS A 149 20.05 16.29 9.98
C LYS A 149 20.57 15.26 8.98
N PHE A 150 21.81 15.43 8.56
CA PHE A 150 22.48 14.48 7.68
C PHE A 150 22.76 13.14 8.37
N GLY A 151 23.07 13.16 9.67
CA GLY A 151 23.14 11.96 10.50
C GLY A 151 21.82 11.18 10.52
N PHE A 152 20.68 11.86 10.61
CA PHE A 152 19.36 11.22 10.49
C PHE A 152 19.13 10.63 9.09
N ILE A 153 19.41 11.37 8.02
CA ILE A 153 19.29 10.89 6.64
C ILE A 153 20.14 9.62 6.41
N THR A 154 21.36 9.61 6.95
CA THR A 154 22.27 8.46 6.85
C THR A 154 21.71 7.24 7.60
N GLN A 155 21.18 7.44 8.81
CA GLN A 155 20.53 6.37 9.59
C GLN A 155 19.27 5.84 8.90
N ALA A 156 18.48 6.73 8.30
CA ALA A 156 17.29 6.41 7.51
C ALA A 156 17.62 5.50 6.33
N PHE A 157 18.59 5.87 5.49
CA PHE A 157 19.02 5.00 4.39
C PHE A 157 19.58 3.66 4.90
N ASN A 158 20.42 3.70 5.93
CA ASN A 158 21.03 2.50 6.47
C ASN A 158 20.02 1.49 7.04
N SER A 159 18.87 1.94 7.55
CA SER A 159 17.84 1.04 8.09
C SER A 159 17.07 0.29 7.00
N VAL A 160 16.97 0.85 5.79
CA VAL A 160 16.18 0.28 4.69
C VAL A 160 17.02 -0.43 3.63
N GLN A 161 18.34 -0.24 3.62
CA GLN A 161 19.23 -0.84 2.62
C GLN A 161 19.07 -2.37 2.51
N GLY A 162 18.83 -3.06 3.64
CA GLY A 162 18.66 -4.50 3.68
C GLY A 162 17.37 -4.94 2.96
N TRP A 163 16.29 -4.19 3.13
CA TRP A 163 15.03 -4.41 2.43
C TRP A 163 15.20 -4.16 0.92
N MET A 164 15.86 -3.06 0.52
CA MET A 164 16.11 -2.75 -0.89
C MET A 164 16.96 -3.84 -1.57
N ASN A 165 18.02 -4.29 -0.90
CA ASN A 165 18.86 -5.38 -1.40
C ASN A 165 18.07 -6.69 -1.50
N GLY A 166 17.23 -6.99 -0.51
CA GLY A 166 16.34 -8.16 -0.52
C GLY A 166 15.33 -8.12 -1.66
N LEU A 167 14.75 -6.94 -1.95
CA LEU A 167 13.85 -6.74 -3.08
C LEU A 167 14.54 -7.03 -4.40
N VAL A 168 15.73 -6.44 -4.64
CA VAL A 168 16.51 -6.67 -5.86
C VAL A 168 16.87 -8.14 -6.01
N ALA A 169 17.32 -8.79 -4.94
CA ALA A 169 17.67 -10.21 -4.96
C ALA A 169 16.45 -11.11 -5.24
N LYS A 170 15.29 -10.81 -4.66
CA LYS A 170 14.05 -11.58 -4.84
C LYS A 170 13.49 -11.47 -6.26
N THR A 171 13.60 -10.30 -6.86
CA THR A 171 12.94 -9.97 -8.14
C THR A 171 13.86 -10.08 -9.35
N GLY A 172 15.19 -10.10 -9.14
CA GLY A 172 16.16 -10.06 -10.24
C GLY A 172 16.15 -8.73 -11.00
N LEU A 173 15.67 -7.65 -10.37
CA LEU A 173 15.59 -6.34 -11.02
C LEU A 173 16.96 -5.84 -11.49
N THR A 174 16.99 -5.29 -12.69
CA THR A 174 18.15 -4.62 -13.31
C THR A 174 17.67 -3.36 -14.04
N PRO A 175 18.56 -2.39 -14.34
CA PRO A 175 18.18 -1.26 -15.19
C PRO A 175 17.59 -1.69 -16.54
N GLN A 176 18.11 -2.78 -17.11
CA GLN A 176 17.64 -3.35 -18.38
C GLN A 176 16.24 -3.97 -18.24
N SER A 177 15.98 -4.70 -17.16
CA SER A 177 14.65 -5.27 -16.95
C SER A 177 13.61 -4.17 -16.76
N ILE A 178 13.91 -3.12 -16.00
CA ILE A 178 12.98 -1.99 -15.82
C ILE A 178 12.68 -1.30 -17.16
N THR A 179 13.72 -0.97 -17.92
CA THR A 179 13.54 -0.28 -19.21
C THR A 179 12.86 -1.14 -20.26
N SER A 180 13.10 -2.45 -20.27
CA SER A 180 12.35 -3.37 -21.14
C SER A 180 10.85 -3.38 -20.83
N HIS A 181 10.46 -3.32 -19.56
CA HIS A 181 9.04 -3.26 -19.19
C HIS A 181 8.42 -1.90 -19.53
N LEU A 182 9.18 -0.81 -19.41
CA LEU A 182 8.75 0.53 -19.83
C LEU A 182 8.66 0.68 -21.35
N GLY A 183 9.51 -0.04 -22.10
CA GLY A 183 9.52 -0.08 -23.56
C GLY A 183 8.18 -0.49 -24.19
N ASN A 184 7.37 -1.24 -23.44
CA ASN A 184 6.00 -1.61 -23.84
C ASN A 184 5.04 -0.41 -23.86
N PHE A 185 5.36 0.67 -23.15
CA PHE A 185 4.52 1.87 -23.00
C PHE A 185 5.15 3.11 -23.64
N ILE A 186 6.49 3.18 -23.70
CA ILE A 186 7.26 4.34 -24.16
C ILE A 186 8.34 3.87 -25.14
N GLN A 187 8.43 4.48 -26.33
CA GLN A 187 9.57 4.24 -27.22
C GLN A 187 10.84 4.86 -26.63
N ILE A 188 11.69 4.01 -26.04
CA ILE A 188 12.96 4.39 -25.45
C ILE A 188 14.08 4.10 -26.46
N ALA A 189 14.98 5.06 -26.68
CA ALA A 189 16.20 4.81 -27.44
C ALA A 189 17.17 3.98 -26.59
N ASP A 190 17.75 2.93 -27.16
CA ASP A 190 18.50 1.87 -26.45
C ASP A 190 19.64 2.36 -25.53
N ASP A 191 20.19 3.56 -25.79
CA ASP A 191 21.42 4.04 -25.16
C ASP A 191 21.22 5.14 -24.10
N ASN A 192 20.01 5.35 -23.57
CA ASN A 192 19.74 6.54 -22.75
C ASN A 192 18.89 6.32 -21.48
N LEU A 193 19.34 5.40 -20.62
CA LEU A 193 18.75 5.14 -19.30
C LEU A 193 18.58 6.41 -18.46
N ASP A 194 19.57 7.32 -18.50
CA ASP A 194 19.54 8.60 -17.79
C ASP A 194 18.35 9.48 -18.23
N PHE A 195 17.95 9.40 -19.51
CA PHE A 195 16.81 10.15 -20.02
C PHE A 195 15.48 9.53 -19.62
N VAL A 196 15.42 8.21 -19.49
CA VAL A 196 14.22 7.51 -19.01
C VAL A 196 13.97 7.85 -17.55
N ALA A 197 15.02 7.80 -16.72
CA ALA A 197 14.94 8.17 -15.31
C ALA A 197 14.46 9.63 -15.16
N ALA A 198 15.09 10.57 -15.87
CA ALA A 198 14.70 11.98 -15.84
C ALA A 198 13.27 12.23 -16.38
N PHE A 199 12.84 11.49 -17.40
CA PHE A 199 11.49 11.59 -17.95
C PHE A 199 10.44 11.09 -16.95
N LEU A 200 10.67 9.94 -16.33
CA LEU A 200 9.74 9.39 -15.34
C LEU A 200 9.63 10.30 -14.12
N ASP A 201 10.75 10.80 -13.60
CA ASP A 201 10.78 11.74 -12.49
C ASP A 201 10.01 13.04 -12.83
N GLN A 202 10.15 13.56 -14.06
CA GLN A 202 9.46 14.80 -14.46
C GLN A 202 7.96 14.60 -14.77
N THR A 203 7.56 13.41 -15.20
CA THR A 203 6.19 13.15 -15.68
C THR A 203 5.33 12.38 -14.69
N THR A 204 5.92 11.88 -13.61
CA THR A 204 5.21 11.14 -12.58
C THR A 204 5.46 11.76 -11.21
N ASN A 205 4.39 11.86 -10.42
CA ASN A 205 4.46 12.32 -9.04
C ASN A 205 4.11 11.15 -8.12
N TYR A 206 4.67 9.97 -8.43
CA TYR A 206 4.25 8.71 -7.80
C TYR A 206 4.43 8.78 -6.28
N PHE A 207 5.48 9.45 -5.81
CA PHE A 207 5.80 9.60 -4.39
C PHE A 207 4.75 10.47 -3.68
N GLU A 208 4.37 11.61 -4.27
CA GLU A 208 3.28 12.45 -3.76
C GLU A 208 1.94 11.67 -3.72
N HIS A 209 1.53 11.10 -4.85
CA HIS A 209 0.19 10.52 -5.00
C HIS A 209 -0.02 9.30 -4.11
N THR A 210 0.92 8.37 -4.12
CA THR A 210 0.83 7.19 -3.26
C THR A 210 0.97 7.58 -1.79
N GLY A 211 1.74 8.63 -1.47
CA GLY A 211 1.85 9.19 -0.12
C GLY A 211 0.52 9.68 0.42
N ILE A 212 -0.20 10.43 -0.41
CA ILE A 212 -1.55 10.91 -0.11
C ILE A 212 -2.53 9.73 0.04
N GLN A 213 -2.42 8.69 -0.80
CA GLN A 213 -3.23 7.47 -0.67
C GLN A 213 -2.98 6.75 0.67
N SER A 214 -1.71 6.60 1.09
CA SER A 214 -1.36 6.03 2.41
C SER A 214 -1.99 6.84 3.55
N VAL A 215 -1.95 8.18 3.47
CA VAL A 215 -2.59 9.04 4.49
C VAL A 215 -4.11 8.90 4.48
N ALA A 216 -4.72 8.89 3.30
CA ALA A 216 -6.17 8.75 3.15
C ALA A 216 -6.66 7.43 3.75
N ARG A 217 -6.02 6.31 3.40
CA ARG A 217 -6.33 4.98 3.97
C ARG A 217 -6.22 4.99 5.49
N ALA A 218 -5.12 5.53 6.04
CA ALA A 218 -4.93 5.61 7.49
C ALA A 218 -5.99 6.47 8.21
N ILE A 219 -6.45 7.57 7.59
CA ILE A 219 -7.55 8.37 8.13
C ILE A 219 -8.85 7.57 8.10
N ILE A 220 -9.17 6.94 6.97
CA ILE A 220 -10.42 6.19 6.77
C ILE A 220 -10.52 5.06 7.80
N LEU A 221 -9.51 4.19 7.88
CA LEU A 221 -9.51 3.04 8.79
C LEU A 221 -9.61 3.46 10.26
N ARG A 222 -8.87 4.51 10.65
CA ARG A 222 -8.90 5.00 12.03
C ARG A 222 -10.20 5.71 12.37
N SER A 223 -10.78 6.44 11.41
CA SER A 223 -12.08 7.09 11.58
C SER A 223 -13.19 6.06 11.65
N HIS A 224 -13.14 5.02 10.81
CA HIS A 224 -14.05 3.88 10.86
C HIS A 224 -14.02 3.21 12.25
N SER A 225 -12.81 2.91 12.75
CA SER A 225 -12.61 2.34 14.09
C SER A 225 -13.20 3.22 15.21
N LEU A 226 -13.00 4.54 15.12
CA LEU A 226 -13.53 5.49 16.10
C LEU A 226 -15.06 5.62 16.02
N VAL A 227 -15.63 5.62 14.82
CA VAL A 227 -17.09 5.65 14.62
C VAL A 227 -17.72 4.36 15.14
N LYS A 228 -17.11 3.19 14.89
CA LYS A 228 -17.53 1.89 15.48
C LYS A 228 -17.52 1.97 17.01
N ALA A 229 -16.53 2.61 17.62
CA ALA A 229 -16.42 2.78 19.08
C ALA A 229 -17.38 3.83 19.69
N GLU A 230 -17.73 4.90 18.97
CA GLU A 230 -18.61 5.97 19.46
C GLU A 230 -20.10 5.70 19.22
N THR A 231 -20.44 4.78 18.33
CA THR A 231 -21.83 4.39 18.08
C THR A 231 -22.28 3.42 19.17
N PRO A 232 -23.16 3.84 20.11
CA PRO A 232 -23.69 2.90 21.09
C PRO A 232 -24.51 1.85 20.35
N PRO A 233 -24.54 0.58 20.81
CA PRO A 233 -25.55 -0.36 20.33
C PRO A 233 -26.94 0.30 20.50
N PRO A 234 -27.87 0.09 19.56
CA PRO A 234 -29.15 0.79 19.56
C PRO A 234 -29.80 0.74 20.95
N ALA A 235 -30.12 1.91 21.50
CA ALA A 235 -30.78 1.99 22.80
C ALA A 235 -32.09 1.20 22.75
N LEU A 236 -32.18 0.12 23.53
CA LEU A 236 -33.40 -0.65 23.74
C LEU A 236 -34.49 0.30 24.24
N GLN A 237 -35.44 0.66 23.35
CA GLN A 237 -36.61 1.43 23.75
C GLN A 237 -37.40 0.61 24.78
N PRO A 238 -37.82 1.19 25.92
CA PRO A 238 -38.61 0.47 26.91
C PRO A 238 -39.97 0.10 26.31
N SER A 239 -40.16 -1.20 26.06
CA SER A 239 -41.40 -1.75 25.51
C SER A 239 -42.56 -1.54 26.49
N THR A 240 -43.54 -0.73 26.13
CA THR A 240 -44.84 -0.62 26.82
C THR A 240 -45.84 -1.69 26.37
N ALA A 241 -45.36 -2.91 26.10
CA ALA A 241 -46.21 -4.05 25.80
C ALA A 241 -46.48 -4.86 27.09
N PRO A 242 -47.73 -5.25 27.37
CA PRO A 242 -48.08 -5.91 28.63
C PRO A 242 -47.41 -7.27 28.72
N ALA A 243 -46.88 -7.56 29.92
CA ALA A 243 -46.24 -8.81 30.27
C ALA A 243 -47.15 -10.01 29.92
N SER A 244 -46.70 -10.82 28.96
CA SER A 244 -47.25 -12.14 28.70
C SER A 244 -46.14 -13.16 28.83
N ALA A 245 -46.41 -14.18 29.64
CA ALA A 245 -45.45 -15.14 30.11
C ALA A 245 -44.97 -16.12 29.01
N ALA A 246 -43.65 -16.09 28.78
CA ALA A 246 -42.72 -17.14 28.34
C ALA A 246 -42.96 -17.93 27.03
N GLN A 247 -42.04 -17.73 26.07
CA GLN A 247 -41.26 -18.80 25.42
C GLN A 247 -39.83 -18.30 25.09
N PRO A 248 -38.76 -19.12 25.24
CA PRO A 248 -37.40 -18.77 24.85
C PRO A 248 -37.25 -18.84 23.33
N GLY A 249 -37.24 -17.68 22.67
CA GLY A 249 -37.08 -17.55 21.22
C GLY A 249 -35.61 -17.63 20.82
N LYS A 250 -35.29 -18.55 19.91
CA LYS A 250 -33.97 -18.88 19.37
C LYS A 250 -33.21 -17.64 18.88
N SER A 251 -31.97 -17.47 19.32
CA SER A 251 -30.99 -16.67 18.56
C SER A 251 -30.94 -17.23 17.13
N GLN A 252 -31.02 -16.34 16.13
CA GLN A 252 -30.94 -16.70 14.70
C GLN A 252 -29.61 -17.38 14.36
N TYR A 253 -28.59 -17.12 15.18
CA TYR A 253 -27.25 -17.68 15.13
C TYR A 253 -27.16 -18.90 16.05
N ALA A 254 -27.35 -20.09 15.47
CA ALA A 254 -27.25 -21.36 16.17
C ALA A 254 -26.00 -22.13 15.72
N VAL A 255 -25.50 -23.03 16.56
CA VAL A 255 -24.44 -23.97 16.17
C VAL A 255 -24.82 -24.70 14.88
N SER A 256 -23.83 -24.87 14.01
CA SER A 256 -23.91 -25.40 12.65
C SER A 256 -24.65 -24.51 11.63
N LYS A 257 -24.91 -23.24 11.94
CA LYS A 257 -25.41 -22.29 10.93
C LYS A 257 -24.27 -21.70 10.11
N ASN A 258 -24.52 -21.60 8.79
CA ASN A 258 -23.70 -20.83 7.87
C ASN A 258 -24.02 -19.34 8.03
N VAL A 259 -22.95 -18.56 8.04
CA VAL A 259 -22.93 -17.12 8.25
C VAL A 259 -21.85 -16.51 7.39
N GLU A 260 -21.90 -15.20 7.22
CA GLU A 260 -20.77 -14.42 6.76
C GLU A 260 -20.15 -13.67 7.93
N VAL A 261 -18.83 -13.63 7.96
CA VAL A 261 -18.03 -12.96 8.97
C VAL A 261 -17.18 -11.88 8.30
N TRP A 262 -17.20 -10.67 8.85
CA TRP A 262 -16.47 -9.53 8.30
C TRP A 262 -14.98 -9.63 8.64
N ASP A 263 -14.14 -9.54 7.63
CA ASP A 263 -12.70 -9.38 7.77
C ASP A 263 -12.35 -7.89 7.56
N GLU A 264 -11.73 -7.29 8.58
CA GLU A 264 -11.39 -5.87 8.56
C GLU A 264 -10.15 -5.56 7.70
N ASP A 265 -9.27 -6.53 7.46
CA ASP A 265 -8.03 -6.34 6.72
C ASP A 265 -8.29 -6.37 5.21
N ASP A 266 -9.14 -7.31 4.77
CA ASP A 266 -9.55 -7.49 3.38
C ASP A 266 -10.79 -6.65 3.01
N GLU A 267 -11.42 -5.99 4.00
CA GLU A 267 -12.68 -5.23 3.85
C GLU A 267 -13.77 -6.05 3.14
N ASP A 268 -13.85 -7.36 3.43
CA ASP A 268 -14.77 -8.29 2.78
C ASP A 268 -15.42 -9.27 3.78
N TRP A 269 -16.46 -9.97 3.31
CA TRP A 269 -17.19 -10.94 4.12
C TRP A 269 -16.84 -12.37 3.72
N TYR A 270 -16.37 -13.15 4.68
CA TYR A 270 -15.98 -14.55 4.51
C TYR A 270 -17.04 -15.51 5.05
N GLN A 271 -17.28 -16.60 4.32
CA GLN A 271 -18.25 -17.61 4.74
C GLN A 271 -17.68 -18.43 5.90
N ALA A 272 -18.50 -18.67 6.92
CA ALA A 272 -18.12 -19.48 8.06
C ALA A 272 -19.31 -20.28 8.60
N THR A 273 -19.01 -21.30 9.39
CA THR A 273 -20.00 -22.06 10.15
C THR A 273 -19.81 -21.80 11.64
N ILE A 274 -20.91 -21.54 12.36
CA ILE A 274 -20.86 -21.39 13.82
C ILE A 274 -20.60 -22.75 14.46
N GLU A 275 -19.51 -22.91 15.19
CA GLU A 275 -19.21 -24.11 15.97
C GLU A 275 -19.69 -24.01 17.41
N LYS A 276 -19.62 -22.82 18.02
CA LYS A 276 -20.03 -22.58 19.42
C LYS A 276 -20.67 -21.21 19.58
N VAL A 277 -21.51 -21.10 20.61
CA VAL A 277 -22.17 -19.84 21.00
C VAL A 277 -22.03 -19.66 22.51
N GLU A 278 -21.41 -18.56 22.93
CA GLU A 278 -21.23 -18.21 24.34
C GLU A 278 -21.37 -16.69 24.52
N ASN A 279 -22.23 -16.25 25.45
CA ASN A 279 -22.39 -14.84 25.83
C ASN A 279 -22.45 -13.85 24.65
N ASP A 280 -23.30 -14.14 23.65
CA ASP A 280 -23.50 -13.35 22.43
C ASP A 280 -22.26 -13.22 21.51
N GLN A 281 -21.29 -14.13 21.68
CA GLN A 281 -20.19 -14.35 20.76
C GLN A 281 -20.33 -15.70 20.05
N PHE A 282 -19.77 -15.78 18.84
CA PHE A 282 -19.88 -16.93 17.96
C PHE A 282 -18.49 -17.44 17.60
N PHE A 283 -18.18 -18.67 17.99
CA PHE A 283 -16.95 -19.32 17.54
C PHE A 283 -17.18 -19.85 16.14
N VAL A 284 -16.48 -19.31 15.16
CA VAL A 284 -16.73 -19.57 13.73
C VAL A 284 -15.57 -20.35 13.11
N ASN A 285 -15.91 -21.25 12.18
CA ASN A 285 -14.96 -21.95 11.32
C ASN A 285 -15.16 -21.45 9.88
N TYR A 286 -14.17 -20.76 9.33
CA TYR A 286 -14.21 -20.26 7.96
C TYR A 286 -14.26 -21.42 6.95
N ILE A 287 -15.24 -21.38 6.05
CA ILE A 287 -15.44 -22.39 5.02
C ILE A 287 -14.29 -22.32 4.02
N GLY A 288 -13.64 -23.46 3.74
CA GLY A 288 -12.46 -23.52 2.87
C GLY A 288 -11.13 -23.18 3.56
N TYR A 289 -11.14 -22.86 4.86
CA TYR A 289 -9.94 -22.56 5.64
C TYR A 289 -9.72 -23.62 6.75
N GLY A 290 -8.47 -23.77 7.17
CA GLY A 290 -8.12 -24.67 8.26
C GLY A 290 -8.54 -24.13 9.64
N SER A 291 -8.70 -25.03 10.63
CA SER A 291 -9.16 -24.66 11.98
C SER A 291 -8.23 -23.70 12.75
N SER A 292 -7.03 -23.41 12.23
CA SER A 292 -6.12 -22.40 12.76
C SER A 292 -6.64 -20.97 12.62
N TYR A 293 -7.62 -20.76 11.74
CA TYR A 293 -8.26 -19.46 11.51
C TYR A 293 -9.55 -19.29 12.31
N ASN A 294 -9.96 -20.29 13.11
CA ASN A 294 -11.20 -20.20 13.87
C ASN A 294 -11.08 -19.17 14.98
N GLU A 295 -12.09 -18.34 15.10
CA GLU A 295 -12.10 -17.24 16.07
C GLU A 295 -13.47 -17.00 16.68
N TRP A 296 -13.51 -16.18 17.71
CA TRP A 296 -14.76 -15.71 18.31
C TRP A 296 -15.10 -14.34 17.74
N VAL A 297 -16.28 -14.21 17.13
CA VAL A 297 -16.77 -12.96 16.55
C VAL A 297 -18.02 -12.45 17.25
N GLY A 298 -18.19 -11.13 17.25
CA GLY A 298 -19.37 -10.45 17.79
C GLY A 298 -20.57 -10.46 16.84
N GLU A 299 -21.75 -10.06 17.34
CA GLU A 299 -22.97 -9.93 16.53
C GLU A 299 -22.85 -8.87 15.41
N ASP A 300 -21.93 -7.91 15.55
CA ASP A 300 -21.64 -6.86 14.56
C ASP A 300 -20.71 -7.30 13.43
N GLU A 301 -19.99 -8.40 13.64
CA GLU A 301 -19.02 -8.98 12.69
C GLU A 301 -19.58 -10.20 11.97
N ILE A 302 -20.79 -10.64 12.32
CA ILE A 302 -21.46 -11.81 11.77
C ILE A 302 -22.80 -11.42 11.16
N ARG A 303 -23.16 -12.02 10.02
CA ARG A 303 -24.48 -11.85 9.44
C ARG A 303 -25.01 -13.11 8.79
N ILE A 304 -26.34 -13.22 8.76
CA ILE A 304 -27.03 -14.14 7.88
C ILE A 304 -27.37 -13.37 6.60
N ARG A 305 -26.69 -13.69 5.49
CA ARG A 305 -27.14 -13.23 4.18
C ARG A 305 -28.20 -14.20 3.67
N GLU A 306 -29.42 -13.71 3.44
CA GLU A 306 -30.43 -14.48 2.72
C GLU A 306 -30.07 -14.50 1.24
N HIS A 307 -29.28 -15.49 0.83
CA HIS A 307 -29.23 -15.89 -0.55
C HIS A 307 -30.47 -16.76 -0.86
N GLY A 308 -30.82 -16.91 -2.15
CA GLY A 308 -31.83 -17.90 -2.54
C GLY A 308 -31.46 -19.31 -2.04
N SER A 309 -32.35 -20.29 -2.18
CA SER A 309 -32.10 -21.67 -1.72
C SER A 309 -30.68 -22.14 -2.09
N SER A 310 -29.85 -22.39 -1.08
CA SER A 310 -28.49 -22.88 -1.27
C SER A 310 -28.50 -24.34 -1.71
N ASP A 311 -27.44 -24.76 -2.39
CA ASP A 311 -27.20 -26.16 -2.71
C ASP A 311 -26.77 -26.97 -1.47
N SER A 312 -26.44 -28.24 -1.67
CA SER A 312 -25.98 -29.13 -0.60
C SER A 312 -24.63 -28.73 0.02
N ASN A 313 -23.87 -27.87 -0.66
CA ASN A 313 -22.55 -27.39 -0.23
C ASN A 313 -22.63 -26.00 0.43
N GLY A 314 -23.84 -25.40 0.49
CA GLY A 314 -24.07 -24.11 1.13
C GLY A 314 -23.90 -22.91 0.19
N PHE A 315 -23.76 -23.12 -1.12
CA PHE A 315 -23.61 -22.06 -2.11
C PHE A 315 -24.93 -21.70 -2.79
N ALA A 316 -25.12 -20.43 -3.13
CA ALA A 316 -26.36 -19.91 -3.70
C ALA A 316 -26.13 -18.89 -4.83
N VAL A 317 -27.12 -18.75 -5.72
CA VAL A 317 -27.07 -17.74 -6.79
C VAL A 317 -27.06 -16.32 -6.19
N ASN A 318 -26.25 -15.46 -6.79
CA ASN A 318 -25.84 -14.11 -6.37
C ASN A 318 -24.97 -14.05 -5.11
N GLN A 319 -24.46 -15.19 -4.63
CA GLN A 319 -23.47 -15.20 -3.56
C GLN A 319 -22.11 -14.72 -4.07
N LYS A 320 -21.44 -13.88 -3.28
CA LYS A 320 -20.03 -13.53 -3.52
C LYS A 320 -19.13 -14.61 -2.95
N ILE A 321 -18.13 -15.00 -3.72
CA ILE A 321 -17.16 -16.06 -3.40
C ILE A 321 -15.77 -15.63 -3.87
N LYS A 322 -14.75 -16.34 -3.42
CA LYS A 322 -13.42 -16.30 -4.04
C LYS A 322 -13.26 -17.50 -4.95
N VAL A 323 -12.62 -17.32 -6.10
CA VAL A 323 -12.30 -18.37 -7.07
C VAL A 323 -10.78 -18.46 -7.22
N TRP A 324 -10.23 -19.66 -7.15
CA TRP A 324 -8.81 -19.94 -7.30
C TRP A 324 -8.42 -19.95 -8.77
N ASP A 325 -7.37 -19.20 -9.12
CA ASP A 325 -6.77 -19.20 -10.46
C ASP A 325 -5.41 -19.92 -10.38
N GLU A 326 -5.29 -21.05 -11.09
CA GLU A 326 -4.07 -21.86 -11.07
C GLU A 326 -2.89 -21.18 -11.77
N ASP A 327 -3.14 -20.35 -12.78
CA ASP A 327 -2.09 -19.71 -13.59
C ASP A 327 -1.39 -18.58 -12.82
N ASN A 328 -2.15 -17.84 -12.00
CA ASN A 328 -1.67 -16.73 -11.20
C ASN A 328 -1.40 -17.12 -9.74
N GLU A 329 -1.78 -18.34 -9.33
CA GLU A 329 -1.70 -18.83 -7.95
C GLU A 329 -2.38 -17.87 -6.93
N ASP A 330 -3.54 -17.31 -7.31
CA ASP A 330 -4.24 -16.30 -6.50
C ASP A 330 -5.77 -16.47 -6.51
N TRP A 331 -6.44 -15.79 -5.56
CA TRP A 331 -7.89 -15.83 -5.37
C TRP A 331 -8.57 -14.57 -5.89
N TYR A 332 -9.51 -14.73 -6.82
CA TYR A 332 -10.26 -13.64 -7.42
C TYR A 332 -11.68 -13.55 -6.88
N SER A 333 -12.16 -12.33 -6.62
CA SER A 333 -13.52 -12.10 -6.14
C SER A 333 -14.53 -12.26 -7.27
N ALA A 334 -15.50 -13.14 -7.07
CA ALA A 334 -16.55 -13.41 -8.05
C ALA A 334 -17.94 -13.51 -7.40
N SER A 335 -18.97 -13.60 -8.24
CA SER A 335 -20.35 -13.81 -7.84
C SER A 335 -20.95 -15.00 -8.59
N ILE A 336 -21.62 -15.91 -7.88
CA ILE A 336 -22.29 -17.06 -8.50
C ILE A 336 -23.50 -16.56 -9.27
N GLN A 337 -23.53 -16.78 -10.57
CA GLN A 337 -24.64 -16.44 -11.45
C GLN A 337 -25.57 -17.63 -11.69
N LYS A 338 -25.04 -18.87 -11.69
CA LYS A 338 -25.83 -20.11 -11.85
C LYS A 338 -25.18 -21.26 -11.09
N ILE A 339 -26.00 -22.23 -10.69
CA ILE A 339 -25.55 -23.49 -10.06
C ILE A 339 -26.11 -24.67 -10.85
N GLN A 340 -25.25 -25.63 -11.19
CA GLN A 340 -25.64 -26.89 -11.84
C GLN A 340 -24.86 -28.05 -11.21
N GLY A 341 -25.52 -28.81 -10.33
CA GLY A 341 -24.85 -29.91 -9.63
C GLY A 341 -23.77 -29.39 -8.68
N GLN A 342 -22.51 -29.75 -8.93
CA GLN A 342 -21.34 -29.30 -8.16
C GLN A 342 -20.49 -28.26 -8.91
N GLN A 343 -21.06 -27.64 -9.94
CA GLN A 343 -20.40 -26.60 -10.73
C GLN A 343 -21.12 -25.26 -10.57
N TYR A 344 -20.35 -24.19 -10.59
CA TYR A 344 -20.77 -22.82 -10.30
C TYR A 344 -20.38 -21.91 -11.45
N TYR A 345 -21.36 -21.30 -12.11
CA TYR A 345 -21.08 -20.29 -13.13
C TYR A 345 -20.85 -18.96 -12.43
N VAL A 346 -19.66 -18.38 -12.58
CA VAL A 346 -19.21 -17.22 -11.81
C VAL A 346 -18.99 -16.00 -12.69
N HIS A 347 -19.22 -14.82 -12.12
CA HIS A 347 -18.88 -13.52 -12.71
C HIS A 347 -17.90 -12.79 -11.80
N TYR A 348 -16.70 -12.53 -12.31
CA TYR A 348 -15.63 -11.84 -11.58
C TYR A 348 -15.93 -10.34 -11.44
N LEU A 349 -15.83 -9.80 -10.22
CA LEU A 349 -16.39 -8.48 -9.87
C LEU A 349 -15.75 -7.29 -10.61
N ASP A 350 -14.49 -7.43 -11.05
CA ASP A 350 -13.72 -6.37 -11.72
C ASP A 350 -13.46 -6.64 -13.20
N TYR A 351 -14.06 -7.71 -13.74
CA TYR A 351 -13.83 -8.17 -15.10
C TYR A 351 -15.14 -8.15 -15.89
N ASP A 352 -15.02 -8.01 -17.21
CA ASP A 352 -16.19 -8.14 -18.07
C ASP A 352 -16.61 -9.61 -18.21
N SER A 353 -17.82 -9.84 -18.72
CA SER A 353 -18.43 -11.16 -18.81
C SER A 353 -17.71 -12.15 -19.74
N SER A 354 -16.67 -11.73 -20.48
CA SER A 354 -15.84 -12.65 -21.27
C SER A 354 -14.96 -13.55 -20.41
N TYR A 355 -14.77 -13.21 -19.14
CA TYR A 355 -14.07 -14.00 -18.14
C TYR A 355 -15.02 -14.90 -17.31
N ASP A 356 -16.33 -14.81 -17.52
CA ASP A 356 -17.28 -15.65 -16.79
C ASP A 356 -17.08 -17.12 -17.18
N GLU A 357 -17.00 -17.99 -16.18
CA GLU A 357 -16.73 -19.40 -16.40
C GLU A 357 -17.47 -20.30 -15.42
N TRP A 358 -17.42 -21.61 -15.69
CA TRP A 358 -17.85 -22.62 -14.73
C TRP A 358 -16.64 -23.08 -13.94
N VAL A 359 -16.75 -23.02 -12.62
CA VAL A 359 -15.74 -23.53 -11.70
C VAL A 359 -16.32 -24.65 -10.83
N ASP A 360 -15.44 -25.54 -10.38
CA ASP A 360 -15.77 -26.67 -9.52
C ASP A 360 -15.71 -26.25 -8.03
N LEU A 361 -16.33 -27.07 -7.18
CA LEU A 361 -16.38 -26.84 -5.72
C LEU A 361 -14.98 -26.64 -5.09
N GLU A 362 -13.96 -27.29 -5.63
CA GLU A 362 -12.58 -27.25 -5.12
C GLU A 362 -11.89 -25.91 -5.38
N GLU A 363 -12.41 -25.14 -6.34
CA GLU A 363 -11.84 -23.87 -6.79
C GLU A 363 -12.52 -22.67 -6.13
N ILE A 364 -13.51 -22.88 -5.25
CA ILE A 364 -14.29 -21.79 -4.66
C ILE A 364 -14.30 -21.83 -3.14
N ARG A 365 -14.40 -20.64 -2.52
CA ARG A 365 -14.61 -20.48 -1.06
C ARG A 365 -15.47 -19.29 -0.71
#